data_AF-A0A2U3D9N3-F1
#
_entry.id   AF-A0A2U3D9N3-F1
#
_cell.length_a   1.000
_cell.length_b   1.000
_cell.length_c   1.000
_cell.angle_alpha   90.00
_cell.angle_beta   90.00
_cell.angle_gamma   90.00
#
_symmetry.space_group_name_H-M   'P 1'
#
loop_
_entity.id
_entity.type
_entity.pdbx_description
1 polymer ?
#
loop_
_entity_poly.entity_id
_entity_poly.type
_entity_poly.pdbx_seq_one_letter_code
_entity_poly.pdbx_strand_id
1 'polypeptide(L)' 'MVHKHWEVDSGCPRCGKINHVSVPVGERVVRVHCEHCTHGYDYLHVVAEHTEVEDDESTK' A
#
# COMPACT_ATOMS: atom_id res chain seq x y z
N MET A 1 11.81 -8.47 -12.30
CA MET A 1 11.96 -9.25 -11.05
C MET A 1 10.60 -9.22 -10.37
N VAL A 2 9.99 -10.37 -10.06
CA VAL A 2 8.66 -10.38 -9.40
C VAL A 2 8.85 -9.99 -7.93
N HIS A 3 8.31 -8.85 -7.51
CA HIS A 3 8.36 -8.40 -6.12
C HIS A 3 6.98 -8.61 -5.49
N LYS A 4 6.92 -9.51 -4.49
CA LYS A 4 5.68 -9.75 -3.75
C LYS A 4 5.35 -8.55 -2.85
N HIS A 5 4.15 -8.01 -3.00
CA HIS A 5 3.62 -6.94 -2.15
C HIS A 5 2.12 -7.17 -1.90
N TRP A 6 1.58 -6.53 -0.87
CA TRP A 6 0.17 -6.54 -0.52
C TRP A 6 -0.44 -5.25 -1.05
N GLU A 7 -1.56 -5.34 -1.75
CA GLU A 7 -2.34 -4.17 -2.12
C GLU A 7 -3.45 -3.98 -1.08
N VAL A 8 -3.47 -2.83 -0.41
CA VAL A 8 -4.41 -2.54 0.68
C VAL A 8 -5.05 -1.18 0.53
N ASP A 9 -6.33 -1.12 0.93
CA ASP A 9 -7.09 0.12 1.03
C ASP A 9 -6.90 0.75 2.40
N SER A 10 -6.27 1.92 2.42
CA SER A 10 -6.04 2.69 3.64
C SER A 10 -6.90 3.95 3.67
N GLY A 11 -7.77 4.05 4.66
CA GLY A 11 -8.55 5.25 4.92
C GLY A 11 -7.67 6.32 5.58
N CYS A 12 -7.56 7.49 4.95
CA CYS A 12 -6.85 8.60 5.56
C CYS A 12 -7.61 9.10 6.80
N PRO A 13 -7.00 9.12 8.00
CA PRO A 13 -7.68 9.56 9.22
C PRO A 13 -8.02 11.06 9.23
N ARG A 14 -7.40 11.84 8.32
CA ARG A 14 -7.62 13.29 8.23
C ARG A 14 -8.77 13.66 7.29
N CYS A 15 -8.80 13.11 6.08
CA CYS A 15 -9.79 13.49 5.06
C CYS A 15 -10.85 12.41 4.79
N GLY A 16 -10.71 11.22 5.40
CA GLY A 16 -11.64 10.09 5.23
C GLY A 16 -11.59 9.43 3.86
N LYS A 17 -10.70 9.87 2.95
CA LYS A 17 -10.57 9.28 1.62
C LYS A 17 -9.67 8.05 1.64
N ILE A 18 -10.00 7.10 0.77
CA ILE A 18 -9.27 5.84 0.60
C ILE A 18 -8.03 6.09 -0.26
N ASN A 19 -6.92 5.46 0.09
CA ASN A 19 -5.68 5.43 -0.70
C ASN A 19 -5.31 3.97 -0.93
N HIS A 20 -4.92 3.66 -2.16
CA HIS A 20 -4.40 2.35 -2.53
C HIS A 20 -2.90 2.31 -2.26
N VAL A 21 -2.46 1.34 -1.45
CA VAL A 21 -1.08 1.27 -0.98
C VAL A 21 -0.52 -0.11 -1.26
N SER A 22 0.66 -0.15 -1.87
CA SER A 22 1.46 -1.36 -2.05
C SER A 22 2.43 -1.51 -0.89
N VAL A 23 2.30 -2.61 -0.14
CA VAL A 23 3.11 -2.92 1.05
C VAL A 23 4.03 -4.09 0.76
N PRO A 24 5.36 -3.97 0.86
CA PRO A 24 6.25 -5.11 0.63
C PRO A 24 5.98 -6.23 1.64
N VAL A 25 6.11 -7.49 1.20
CA VAL A 25 5.90 -8.65 2.08
C VAL A 25 6.84 -8.62 3.27
N GLY A 26 6.28 -8.72 4.47
CA GLY A 26 7.00 -8.72 5.75
C GLY A 26 6.86 -7.43 6.56
N GLU A 27 6.45 -6.33 5.92
CA GLU A 27 6.19 -5.07 6.62
C GLU A 27 4.79 -5.07 7.26
N ARG A 28 4.73 -4.85 8.58
CA ARG A 28 3.48 -4.75 9.36
C ARG A 28 2.92 -3.33 9.41
N VAL A 29 3.80 -2.34 9.26
CA VAL A 29 3.46 -0.92 9.36
C VAL A 29 4.06 -0.22 8.17
N VAL A 30 3.24 0.48 7.40
CA VAL A 30 3.69 1.29 6.28
C VAL A 30 3.32 2.73 6.49
N ARG A 31 4.21 3.63 6.10
CA ARG A 31 3.93 5.06 6.11
C ARG A 31 3.27 5.45 4.80
N VAL A 32 2.01 5.85 4.88
CA VAL A 32 1.18 6.22 3.73
C VAL A 32 1.10 7.74 3.64
N HIS A 33 1.33 8.28 2.46
CA HIS A 33 0.97 9.67 2.16
C HIS A 33 -0.36 9.70 1.44
N CYS A 34 -1.33 10.40 2.01
CA CYS A 34 -2.62 10.54 1.36
C CYS A 34 -2.49 11.33 0.05
N GLU A 35 -2.92 10.76 -1.07
CA GLU A 35 -2.87 11.41 -2.39
C GLU A 35 -3.79 12.64 -2.49
N HIS A 36 -4.77 12.74 -1.58
CA HIS A 36 -5.75 13.83 -1.59
C HIS A 36 -5.40 15.02 -0.71
N CYS A 37 -4.78 14.78 0.44
CA CYS A 37 -4.51 15.82 1.45
C CYS A 37 -3.05 15.90 1.87
N THR A 38 -2.17 15.14 1.19
CA THR A 38 -0.72 15.04 1.39
C THR A 38 -0.27 14.71 2.81
N HIS A 39 -1.21 14.33 3.68
CA HIS A 39 -0.95 13.96 5.05
C HIS A 39 -0.27 12.59 5.12
N GLY A 40 0.88 12.54 5.78
CA GLY A 40 1.55 11.28 6.13
C GLY A 40 0.92 10.66 7.38
N TYR A 41 0.63 9.37 7.34
CA TYR A 41 0.14 8.59 8.48
C TYR A 41 0.68 7.17 8.43
N ASP A 42 0.81 6.53 9.59
CA ASP A 42 1.23 5.14 9.67
C ASP A 42 -0.01 4.24 9.60
N TYR A 43 -0.02 3.32 8.63
CA TYR A 43 -1.06 2.32 8.44
C TYR A 43 -0.53 0.97 8.91
N LEU A 44 -1.17 0.42 9.94
CA LEU A 44 -0.86 -0.89 10.48
C LEU A 44 -1.76 -1.93 9.83
N HIS A 45 -1.19 -2.73 8.95
CA HIS A 45 -1.87 -3.81 8.26
C HIS A 45 -1.68 -5.11 9.06
N VAL A 46 -2.77 -5.61 9.64
CA VAL A 46 -2.79 -6.94 10.27
C VAL A 46 -3.11 -7.95 9.16
N VAL A 47 -2.07 -8.55 8.61
CA VAL A 47 -2.10 -9.61 7.58
C VAL A 47 -3.25 -10.59 7.81
N ALA A 48 -4.18 -10.65 6.85
CA ALA A 48 -5.15 -11.75 6.72
C ALA A 48 -4.83 -12.64 5.51
N GLU A 49 -4.57 -12.10 4.31
CA GLU A 49 -4.33 -12.89 3.07
C GLU A 49 -3.43 -12.14 2.06
N HIS A 50 -2.42 -12.81 1.49
CA HIS A 50 -1.43 -12.23 0.56
C HIS A 50 -1.86 -12.34 -0.91
N THR A 51 -1.66 -11.28 -1.70
CA THR A 51 -1.81 -11.30 -3.16
C THR A 51 -0.44 -11.26 -3.83
N GLU A 52 -0.17 -12.12 -4.83
CA GLU A 52 1.05 -12.07 -5.65
C GLU A 52 0.76 -11.29 -6.93
N VAL A 53 1.58 -10.29 -7.23
CA VAL A 53 1.43 -9.40 -8.40
C VAL A 53 2.73 -9.37 -9.21
N GLU A 54 2.61 -9.47 -10.54
CA GLU A 54 3.71 -9.45 -11.50
C GLU A 54 3.83 -8.03 -12.10
N ASP A 55 4.96 -7.36 -11.88
CA ASP A 55 5.29 -6.09 -12.56
C ASP A 55 5.66 -6.38 -14.04
N ASP A 56 4.83 -5.90 -14.98
CA ASP A 56 5.11 -5.95 -16.42
C ASP A 56 6.11 -4.84 -16.80
N GLU A 57 7.39 -5.19 -16.85
CA GLU A 57 8.43 -4.32 -17.42
C GLU A 57 8.43 -4.43 -18.96
N SER A 58 7.35 -4.02 -19.63
CA SER A 58 7.34 -3.82 -21.09
C SER A 58 7.44 -2.35 -21.43
N THR A 59 8.64 -1.75 -21.37
CA THR A 59 9.03 -0.70 -22.32
C THR A 59 10.56 -0.59 -22.36
N LYS A 60 11.17 -1.24 -23.35
CA LYS A 60 12.42 -0.76 -23.95
C LYS A 60 12.40 -0.99 -25.45
#